data_AF-A0A816BRA7-F1
#
_entry.id   AF-A0A816BRA7-F1
#
_cell.length_a   1.000
_cell.length_b   1.000
_cell.length_c   1.000
_cell.angle_alpha   90.00
_cell.angle_beta   90.00
_cell.angle_gamma   90.00
#
_symmetry.space_group_name_H-M   'P 1'
#
loop_
_entity.id
_entity.type
_entity.pdbx_description
1 polymer ?
#
loop_
_entity_poly.entity_id
_entity_poly.type
_entity_poly.pdbx_seq_one_letter_code
_entity_poly.pdbx_strand_id
1 'polypeptide(L)'
;MFSKLPFIQTHHAGDKYIFWLDLTSSHYANEATQWLRPHKIQFIPKEVNPLNILKVQPIEGFRSLLVNKVYEGGWETKTELQLQRRICRQIK
;
A
#
# COMPACT_ATOMS: atom_id res chain seq x y z
N MET A 1 -11.60 -0.56 5.56
CA MET A 1 -11.27 0.08 4.27
C MET A 1 -11.42 1.62 4.31
N PHE A 2 -11.33 2.27 5.48
CA PHE A 2 -11.73 3.68 5.68
C PHE A 2 -10.60 4.73 5.74
N SER A 3 -9.34 4.36 5.48
CA SER A 3 -8.19 5.28 5.71
C SER A 3 -7.57 5.90 4.46
N LYS A 4 -7.93 5.46 3.25
CA LYS A 4 -7.19 5.85 2.03
C LYS A 4 -7.54 7.25 1.53
N LEU A 5 -8.82 7.63 1.53
CA LEU A 5 -9.24 8.94 1.00
C LEU A 5 -8.72 10.12 1.85
N PRO A 6 -8.85 10.12 3.19
CA PRO A 6 -8.32 11.22 3.99
C PRO A 6 -6.80 11.36 3.84
N PHE A 7 -6.07 10.24 3.73
CA PHE A 7 -4.62 10.27 3.50
C PHE A 7 -4.26 10.96 2.19
N ILE A 8 -4.90 10.55 1.08
CA ILE A 8 -4.68 11.16 -0.24
C ILE A 8 -5.02 12.64 -0.22
N GLN A 9 -6.16 13.02 0.38
CA GLN A 9 -6.57 14.41 0.48
C GLN A 9 -5.63 15.24 1.37
N THR A 10 -5.04 14.65 2.41
CA THR A 10 -4.14 15.35 3.31
C THR A 10 -2.75 15.55 2.70
N HIS A 11 -2.24 14.56 1.98
CA HIS A 11 -0.84 14.55 1.54
C HIS A 11 -0.64 14.80 0.04
N HIS A 12 -1.68 14.64 -0.77
CA HIS A 12 -1.61 14.70 -2.23
C HIS A 12 -2.74 15.54 -2.85
N ALA A 13 -3.34 16.44 -2.07
CA ALA A 13 -4.32 17.38 -2.61
C ALA A 13 -3.66 18.31 -3.64
N GLY A 14 -4.10 18.22 -4.89
CA GLY A 14 -3.57 19.01 -6.00
C GLY A 14 -2.38 18.38 -6.73
N ASP A 15 -1.82 17.29 -6.21
CA ASP A 15 -0.73 16.57 -6.87
C ASP A 15 -1.23 15.83 -8.11
N LYS A 16 -0.34 15.69 -9.10
CA LYS A 16 -0.52 14.73 -10.19
C LYS A 16 0.00 13.37 -9.73
N TYR A 17 -0.89 12.50 -9.29
CA TYR A 17 -0.57 11.14 -8.89
C TYR A 17 -1.37 10.11 -9.68
N ILE A 18 -0.84 8.89 -9.75
CA ILE A 18 -1.55 7.71 -10.24
C ILE A 18 -1.44 6.63 -9.16
N PHE A 19 -2.57 6.08 -8.76
CA PHE A 19 -2.64 5.01 -7.77
C PHE A 19 -2.26 3.68 -8.43
N TRP A 20 -1.04 3.22 -8.16
CA TRP A 20 -0.51 1.98 -8.72
C TRP A 20 -0.77 0.79 -7.79
N LEU A 21 -1.84 0.06 -8.07
CA LEU A 21 -2.23 -1.17 -7.39
C LEU A 21 -1.40 -2.36 -7.90
N ASP A 22 -1.05 -3.30 -7.02
CA ASP A 22 -0.52 -4.59 -7.45
C ASP A 22 -1.61 -5.41 -8.20
N LEU A 23 -1.20 -6.45 -8.92
CA LEU A 23 -2.08 -7.27 -9.77
C LEU A 23 -2.99 -8.25 -9.02
N THR A 24 -3.07 -8.17 -7.68
CA THR A 24 -3.97 -9.04 -6.91
C THR A 24 -5.43 -8.80 -7.34
N SER A 25 -6.16 -9.90 -7.56
CA SER A 25 -7.54 -9.85 -8.09
C SER A 25 -8.48 -8.97 -7.25
N SER A 26 -8.29 -8.91 -5.94
CA SER A 26 -9.07 -8.07 -5.03
C SER A 26 -8.93 -6.56 -5.30
N HIS A 27 -7.80 -6.10 -5.83
CA HIS A 27 -7.59 -4.68 -6.15
C HIS A 27 -8.29 -4.23 -7.43
N TYR A 28 -8.54 -5.16 -8.34
CA TYR A 28 -9.28 -4.93 -9.60
C TYR A 28 -10.71 -5.45 -9.55
N ALA A 29 -11.17 -5.94 -8.40
CA ALA A 29 -12.56 -6.32 -8.21
C ALA A 29 -13.50 -5.13 -8.50
N ASN A 30 -14.72 -5.43 -8.94
CA ASN A 30 -15.71 -4.41 -9.27
C ASN A 30 -15.93 -3.43 -8.12
N GLU A 31 -16.04 -3.92 -6.88
CA GLU A 31 -16.21 -3.08 -5.70
C GLU A 31 -15.07 -2.07 -5.51
N ALA A 32 -13.82 -2.50 -5.71
CA ALA A 32 -12.64 -1.65 -5.57
C ALA A 32 -12.63 -0.55 -6.65
N THR A 33 -12.88 -0.90 -7.91
CA THR A 33 -12.89 0.06 -9.01
C THR A 33 -14.10 1.00 -8.97
N GLN A 34 -15.26 0.51 -8.53
CA GLN A 34 -16.45 1.31 -8.27
C GLN A 34 -16.27 2.28 -7.11
N TRP A 35 -15.39 1.98 -6.15
CA TRP A 35 -15.03 2.95 -5.11
C TRP A 35 -14.05 4.01 -5.65
N LEU A 36 -13.04 3.65 -6.44
CA LEU A 36 -12.03 4.60 -6.94
C LEU A 36 -12.60 5.65 -7.90
N ARG A 37 -13.49 5.25 -8.82
CA ARG A 37 -14.02 6.14 -9.88
C ARG A 37 -14.80 7.35 -9.34
N PRO A 38 -15.80 7.22 -8.44
CA PRO A 38 -16.53 8.37 -7.90
C PRO A 38 -15.64 9.32 -7.08
N HIS A 39 -14.59 8.79 -6.46
CA HIS A 39 -13.61 9.58 -5.71
C HIS A 39 -12.56 10.27 -6.60
N LYS A 40 -12.67 10.13 -7.94
CA LYS A 40 -11.74 10.73 -8.93
C LYS A 40 -10.29 10.33 -8.70
N ILE A 41 -10.06 9.15 -8.14
CA ILE A 41 -8.72 8.62 -7.92
C ILE A 41 -8.26 7.97 -9.23
N GLN A 42 -7.23 8.53 -9.85
CA GLN A 42 -6.56 7.94 -11.02
C GLN A 42 -5.87 6.64 -10.60
N PHE A 43 -6.03 5.56 -11.36
CA PHE A 43 -5.36 4.28 -11.09
C PHE A 43 -4.96 3.60 -12.40
N ILE A 44 -3.94 2.74 -12.34
CA ILE A 44 -3.48 1.97 -13.52
C ILE A 44 -4.49 0.85 -13.81
N PRO A 45 -5.09 0.77 -15.01
CA PRO A 45 -5.95 -0.35 -15.40
C PRO A 45 -5.19 -1.68 -15.41
N LYS A 46 -5.89 -2.79 -15.17
CA LYS A 46 -5.27 -4.12 -15.06
C LYS A 46 -4.56 -4.51 -16.36
N GLU A 47 -5.14 -4.12 -17.49
CA GLU A 47 -4.72 -4.49 -18.84
C GLU A 47 -3.36 -3.90 -19.22
N VAL A 48 -2.98 -2.78 -18.59
CA VAL A 48 -1.71 -2.07 -18.84
C VAL A 48 -0.74 -2.15 -17.66
N ASN A 49 -1.13 -2.82 -16.57
CA ASN A 49 -0.26 -3.03 -15.42
C ASN A 49 0.64 -4.25 -15.68
N PRO A 50 1.96 -4.07 -15.80
CA PRO A 50 2.83 -5.13 -16.27
C PRO A 50 2.94 -6.28 -15.25
N LEU A 51 2.85 -7.52 -15.76
CA LEU A 51 2.91 -8.73 -14.95
C LEU A 51 4.31 -8.94 -14.36
N ASN A 52 4.38 -9.40 -13.11
CA ASN A 52 5.62 -9.81 -12.43
C ASN A 52 6.69 -8.72 -12.24
N ILE A 53 6.27 -7.45 -12.17
CA ILE A 53 7.16 -6.29 -11.95
C ILE A 53 7.23 -5.89 -10.46
N LEU A 54 6.94 -6.81 -9.52
CA LEU A 54 6.89 -6.54 -8.07
C LEU A 54 8.11 -5.75 -7.57
N LYS A 55 9.33 -6.12 -8.01
CA LYS A 55 10.58 -5.45 -7.59
C LYS A 55 10.68 -3.97 -7.97
N VAL A 56 9.95 -3.51 -8.99
CA VAL A 56 9.97 -2.11 -9.44
C VAL A 56 8.88 -1.30 -8.74
N GLN A 57 7.90 -1.94 -8.12
CA GLN A 57 6.85 -1.22 -7.41
C GLN A 57 7.44 -0.56 -6.15
N PRO A 58 7.26 0.76 -5.95
CA PRO A 58 7.83 1.46 -4.79
C PRO A 58 7.47 0.85 -3.42
N ILE A 59 6.30 0.19 -3.34
CA ILE A 59 5.83 -0.45 -2.10
C ILE A 59 6.72 -1.61 -1.65
N GLU A 60 7.35 -2.34 -2.57
CA GLU A 60 8.23 -3.47 -2.22
C GLU A 60 9.53 -2.99 -1.57
N GLY A 61 10.08 -1.87 -2.05
CA GLY A 61 11.21 -1.21 -1.40
C GLY A 61 10.86 -0.76 0.02
N PHE A 62 9.71 -0.11 0.20
CA PHE A 62 9.22 0.30 1.52
C PHE A 62 9.02 -0.90 2.45
N ARG A 63 8.37 -1.98 1.98
CA ARG A 63 8.15 -3.21 2.75
C ARG A 63 9.46 -3.86 3.17
N SER A 64 10.43 -3.95 2.26
CA SER A 64 11.74 -4.51 2.54
C SER A 64 12.47 -3.74 3.65
N LEU A 65 12.47 -2.40 3.57
CA LEU A 65 13.04 -1.54 4.60
C LEU A 65 12.31 -1.69 5.94
N LEU A 66 10.98 -1.75 5.92
CA LEU A 66 10.18 -1.89 7.13
C LEU A 66 10.43 -3.24 7.81
N VAL A 67 10.46 -4.35 7.05
CA VAL A 67 10.76 -5.69 7.58
C VAL A 67 12.14 -5.69 8.24
N ASN A 68 13.16 -5.15 7.56
CA ASN A 68 14.50 -5.06 8.13
C ASN A 68 14.52 -4.31 9.46
N LYS A 69 13.79 -3.18 9.58
CA LYS A 69 13.68 -2.43 10.84
C LYS A 69 12.88 -3.15 11.93
N VAL A 70 11.81 -3.86 11.55
CA VAL A 70 10.95 -4.57 12.50
C VAL A 70 11.74 -5.70 13.18
N TYR A 71 12.47 -6.48 12.38
CA TYR A 71 13.20 -7.69 12.79
C TYR A 71 14.69 -7.44 13.12
N GLU A 72 15.12 -6.19 13.15
CA GLU A 72 16.48 -5.79 13.52
C GLU A 72 16.92 -6.42 14.85
N GLY A 73 18.15 -6.92 14.90
CA GLY A 73 18.72 -7.56 16.09
C GLY A 73 18.14 -8.93 16.43
N GLY A 74 17.50 -9.59 15.45
CA GLY A 74 16.85 -10.89 15.67
C GLY A 74 15.57 -10.77 16.51
N TRP A 75 14.89 -9.62 16.44
CA TRP A 75 13.65 -9.41 17.16
C TRP A 75 12.58 -10.39 16.69
N GLU A 76 11.95 -11.10 17.61
CA GLU A 76 10.87 -12.05 17.31
C GLU A 76 9.58 -11.63 18.03
N THR A 77 8.45 -12.13 17.51
CA THR A 77 7.13 -11.88 18.08
C THR A 77 6.40 -13.18 18.34
N LYS A 78 5.63 -13.23 19.44
CA LYS A 78 4.76 -14.37 19.76
C LYS A 78 3.29 -14.08 19.53
N THR A 79 2.94 -12.81 19.34
CA THR A 79 1.55 -12.37 19.16
C THR A 79 1.43 -11.33 18.07
N GLU A 80 0.26 -11.29 17.44
CA GLU A 80 -0.04 -10.26 16.43
C GLU A 80 0.01 -8.84 17.04
N LEU A 81 -0.46 -8.67 18.27
CA LEU A 81 -0.48 -7.36 18.95
C LEU A 81 0.93 -6.80 19.17
N GLN A 82 1.90 -7.64 19.52
CA GLN A 82 3.31 -7.24 19.64
C GLN A 82 3.87 -6.78 18.29
N LEU A 83 3.56 -7.52 17.22
CA LEU A 83 3.96 -7.17 15.86
C LEU A 83 3.35 -5.84 15.42
N GLN A 84 2.05 -5.64 15.61
CA GLN A 84 1.36 -4.39 15.28
C GLN A 84 1.99 -3.19 16.01
N ARG A 85 2.24 -3.31 17.32
CA ARG A 85 2.91 -2.25 18.11
C ARG A 85 4.32 -1.95 17.60
N ARG A 86 5.08 -2.98 17.26
CA ARG A 86 6.44 -2.83 16.70
C ARG A 86 6.40 -2.10 15.36
N ILE A 87 5.54 -2.53 14.43
CA ILE A 87 5.34 -1.89 13.12
C ILE A 87 4.99 -0.41 13.29
N CYS A 88 3.99 -0.10 14.13
CA CYS A 88 3.58 1.28 14.39
C CYS A 88 4.69 2.15 15.00
N ARG A 89 5.66 1.57 15.71
CA ARG A 89 6.83 2.29 16.24
C ARG A 89 7.88 2.57 15.17
N GLN A 90 7.97 1.77 14.12
CA GLN A 90 8.96 1.93 13.05
C GLN A 90 8.50 2.84 11.90
N ILE A 91 7.19 3.11 11.81
CA ILE A 91 6.57 3.97 10.78
C ILE A 91 6.43 5.42 11.27
N LYS A 92 6.45 5.66 12.58
CA LYS A 92 6.48 6.99 13.19
C LYS A 92 7.89 7.57 13.20
#